data_AF-A0A259CM23-F1
#
_entry.id   AF-A0A259CM23-F1
#
_cell.length_a   1.000
_cell.length_b   1.000
_cell.length_c   1.000
_cell.angle_alpha   90.00
_cell.angle_beta   90.00
_cell.angle_gamma   90.00
#
_symmetry.space_group_name_H-M   'P 1'
#
loop_
_entity.id
_entity.type
_entity.pdbx_description
1 polymer ?
#
loop_
_entity_poly.entity_id
_entity_poly.type
_entity_poly.pdbx_seq_one_letter_code
_entity_poly.pdbx_strand_id
1 'polypeptide(L)'
;MKNTSRLGKMPTWQRHFVLIAMLSCSLTGTAYLLGHELHIQRAILGAHSVLAWHGITAIMATMALGSILPAHLKAGLKSKRKLWSGLSQLAFLTTLLVSGALLYYGPEEIRDPVITTHWMIGVAFSTIFLLHGIYTKK
;
A
#
# COMPACT_ATOMS: atom_id res chain seq x y z
N MET A 1 1.90 25.03 -29.54
CA MET A 1 2.59 24.81 -28.25
C MET A 1 2.98 23.33 -28.14
N LYS A 2 4.28 23.00 -28.16
CA LYS A 2 4.76 21.63 -27.96
C LYS A 2 4.51 21.25 -26.49
N ASN A 3 3.46 20.48 -26.24
CA ASN A 3 3.16 19.94 -24.93
C ASN A 3 4.20 18.84 -24.64
N THR A 4 5.37 19.23 -24.13
CA THR A 4 6.35 18.27 -23.62
C THR A 4 5.78 17.70 -22.33
N SER A 5 5.00 16.63 -22.45
CA SER A 5 4.56 15.87 -21.28
C SER A 5 5.83 15.40 -20.57
N ARG A 6 6.17 16.05 -19.45
CA ARG A 6 7.22 15.57 -18.56
C ARG A 6 6.76 14.20 -18.07
N LEU A 7 7.32 13.15 -18.66
CA LEU A 7 6.99 11.77 -18.33
C LEU A 7 7.08 11.58 -16.82
N GLY A 8 5.96 11.14 -16.21
CA GLY A 8 5.86 10.91 -14.77
C GLY A 8 5.45 12.11 -13.92
N LYS A 9 5.09 13.27 -14.50
CA LYS A 9 4.52 14.38 -13.71
C LYS A 9 3.05 14.07 -13.38
N MET A 10 2.81 13.69 -12.13
CA MET A 10 1.48 13.35 -11.62
C MET A 10 0.67 14.62 -11.35
N PRO A 11 -0.62 14.68 -11.74
CA PRO A 11 -1.55 15.72 -11.29
C PRO A 11 -1.59 15.80 -9.76
N THR A 12 -1.74 17.01 -9.22
CA THR A 12 -1.75 17.22 -7.77
C THR A 12 -2.86 16.46 -7.08
N TRP A 13 -4.07 16.42 -7.65
CA TRP A 13 -5.19 15.66 -7.07
C TRP A 13 -4.87 14.16 -6.97
N GLN A 14 -4.27 13.58 -8.01
CA GLN A 14 -3.93 12.16 -8.08
C GLN A 14 -2.86 11.82 -7.04
N ARG A 15 -1.88 12.72 -6.84
CA ARG A 15 -0.88 12.57 -5.78
C ARG A 15 -1.52 12.54 -4.40
N HIS A 16 -2.43 13.46 -4.10
CA HIS A 16 -3.13 13.46 -2.81
C HIS A 16 -3.98 12.22 -2.63
N PHE A 17 -4.69 11.79 -3.67
CA PHE A 17 -5.48 10.56 -3.64
C PHE A 17 -4.62 9.34 -3.29
N VAL A 18 -3.47 9.16 -3.94
CA VAL A 18 -2.54 8.06 -3.64
C VAL A 18 -2.02 8.14 -2.22
N LEU A 19 -1.57 9.31 -1.77
CA LEU A 19 -1.04 9.48 -0.42
C LEU A 19 -2.11 9.18 0.64
N ILE A 20 -3.30 9.75 0.50
CA ILE A 20 -4.39 9.54 1.46
C ILE A 20 -4.81 8.06 1.46
N ALA A 21 -5.00 7.43 0.31
CA ALA A 21 -5.41 6.03 0.23
C ALA A 21 -4.39 5.08 0.86
N MET A 22 -3.10 5.23 0.52
CA MET A 22 -2.02 4.39 1.05
C MET A 22 -1.80 4.60 2.55
N LEU A 23 -1.88 5.86 3.03
CA LEU A 23 -1.73 6.18 4.44
C LEU A 23 -2.92 5.67 5.26
N SER A 24 -4.15 5.88 4.81
CA SER A 24 -5.33 5.39 5.51
C SER A 24 -5.35 3.86 5.60
N CYS A 25 -4.98 3.16 4.52
CA CYS A 25 -4.84 1.70 4.54
C CYS A 25 -3.74 1.24 5.51
N SER A 26 -2.58 1.89 5.49
CA SER A 26 -1.47 1.60 6.40
C SER A 26 -1.83 1.84 7.87
N LEU A 27 -2.51 2.95 8.17
CA LEU A 27 -2.90 3.34 9.52
C LEU A 27 -3.95 2.40 10.10
N THR A 28 -4.99 2.08 9.33
CA THR A 28 -6.03 1.14 9.75
C THR A 28 -5.49 -0.28 9.91
N GLY A 29 -4.59 -0.72 9.03
CA GLY A 29 -3.91 -2.01 9.16
C GLY A 29 -3.03 -2.07 10.41
N THR A 30 -2.21 -1.04 10.65
CA THR A 30 -1.36 -0.94 11.85
C THR A 30 -2.21 -0.88 13.13
N ALA A 31 -3.32 -0.14 13.12
CA ALA A 31 -4.26 -0.11 14.23
C ALA A 31 -4.81 -1.52 14.51
N TYR A 32 -5.25 -2.23 13.48
CA TYR A 32 -5.76 -3.59 13.64
C TYR A 32 -4.68 -4.56 14.14
N LEU A 33 -3.43 -4.45 13.66
CA LEU A 33 -2.29 -5.25 14.14
C LEU A 33 -2.11 -5.08 15.66
N LEU A 34 -2.05 -3.81 16.10
CA LEU A 34 -1.82 -3.47 17.49
C LEU A 34 -2.92 -4.05 18.39
N GLY A 35 -4.17 -3.96 17.97
CA GLY A 35 -5.31 -4.43 18.76
C GLY A 35 -5.57 -5.93 18.68
N HIS A 36 -5.45 -6.51 17.49
CA HIS A 36 -5.77 -7.92 17.25
C HIS A 36 -4.63 -8.84 17.68
N GLU A 37 -3.43 -8.64 17.13
CA GLU A 37 -2.28 -9.53 17.37
C GLU A 37 -1.51 -9.17 18.65
N LEU A 38 -1.26 -7.88 18.87
CA LEU A 38 -0.47 -7.42 20.02
C LEU A 38 -1.33 -7.14 21.26
N HIS A 39 -2.65 -7.29 21.14
CA HIS A 39 -3.64 -7.10 22.20
C HIS A 39 -3.63 -5.71 22.88
N ILE A 40 -3.04 -4.69 22.25
CA ILE A 40 -3.02 -3.30 22.73
C ILE A 40 -4.37 -2.66 22.47
N GLN A 41 -5.08 -2.23 23.53
CA GLN A 41 -6.44 -1.65 23.39
C GLN A 41 -7.38 -2.50 22.53
N ARG A 42 -7.35 -3.83 22.74
CA ARG A 42 -8.08 -4.83 21.93
C ARG A 42 -9.55 -4.49 21.64
N ALA A 43 -10.26 -3.92 22.61
CA ALA A 43 -11.67 -3.54 22.46
C ALA A 43 -11.92 -2.45 21.40
N ILE A 44 -10.93 -1.59 21.16
CA ILE A 44 -11.04 -0.45 20.24
C ILE A 44 -10.29 -0.77 18.94
N LEU A 45 -9.01 -1.12 19.05
CA LEU A 45 -8.12 -1.30 17.91
C LEU A 45 -8.30 -2.66 17.22
N GLY A 46 -8.64 -3.71 17.99
CA GLY A 46 -8.91 -5.05 17.47
C GLY A 46 -10.38 -5.27 17.06
N ALA A 47 -11.19 -4.20 17.08
CA ALA A 47 -12.60 -4.27 16.73
C ALA A 47 -12.79 -4.55 15.22
N HIS A 48 -13.85 -5.29 14.89
CA HIS A 48 -14.22 -5.59 13.50
C HIS A 48 -14.42 -4.32 12.65
N SER A 49 -14.86 -3.21 13.26
CA SER A 49 -15.00 -1.92 12.58
C SER A 49 -13.68 -1.42 12.00
N VAL A 50 -12.55 -1.63 12.70
CA VAL A 50 -11.21 -1.24 12.23
C VAL A 50 -10.81 -2.09 11.02
N LEU A 51 -11.07 -3.41 11.08
CA LEU A 51 -10.84 -4.32 9.96
C LEU A 51 -11.69 -3.96 8.74
N ALA A 52 -12.96 -3.59 8.95
CA ALA A 52 -13.85 -3.15 7.88
C ALA A 52 -13.34 -1.87 7.20
N TRP A 53 -12.90 -0.89 7.98
CA TRP A 53 -12.25 0.32 7.44
C TRP A 53 -10.94 0.02 6.72
N HIS A 54 -10.16 -0.95 7.21
CA HIS A 54 -8.98 -1.43 6.50
C HIS A 54 -9.33 -1.99 5.12
N GLY A 55 -10.36 -2.83 5.03
CA GLY A 55 -10.86 -3.35 3.74
C GLY A 55 -11.29 -2.24 2.77
N ILE A 56 -12.06 -1.25 3.24
CA ILE A 56 -12.49 -0.10 2.40
C ILE A 56 -11.29 0.71 1.90
N THR A 57 -10.36 1.02 2.79
CA THR A 57 -9.18 1.82 2.44
C THR A 57 -8.19 1.02 1.57
N ALA A 58 -8.15 -0.31 1.69
CA ALA A 58 -7.41 -1.19 0.80
C ALA A 58 -7.97 -1.17 -0.64
N ILE A 59 -9.29 -1.15 -0.80
CA ILE A 59 -9.92 -0.96 -2.13
C ILE A 59 -9.48 0.39 -2.73
N MET A 60 -9.56 1.47 -1.94
CA MET A 60 -9.11 2.79 -2.39
C MET A 60 -7.61 2.80 -2.76
N ALA A 61 -6.76 2.14 -1.97
CA ALA A 61 -5.32 2.02 -2.23
C ALA A 61 -5.05 1.24 -3.53
N THR A 62 -5.84 0.20 -3.81
CA THR A 62 -5.77 -0.59 -5.05
C THR A 62 -6.14 0.26 -6.27
N MET A 63 -7.24 1.03 -6.18
CA MET A 63 -7.62 1.98 -7.21
C MET A 63 -6.54 3.05 -7.43
N ALA A 64 -5.95 3.56 -6.35
CA ALA A 64 -4.85 4.52 -6.41
C ALA A 64 -3.63 3.95 -7.14
N LEU A 65 -3.20 2.72 -6.79
CA LEU A 65 -2.13 2.00 -7.48
C LEU A 65 -2.42 1.87 -8.98
N GLY A 66 -3.61 1.37 -9.33
CA GLY A 66 -4.04 1.20 -10.73
C GLY A 66 -4.00 2.53 -11.51
N SER A 67 -4.41 3.63 -10.87
CA SER A 67 -4.43 4.95 -11.51
C SER A 67 -3.02 5.47 -11.90
N ILE A 68 -1.98 5.12 -11.14
CA ILE A 68 -0.62 5.64 -11.36
C ILE A 68 0.31 4.67 -12.06
N LEU A 69 0.04 3.37 -11.99
CA LEU A 69 0.98 2.31 -12.36
C LEU A 69 1.52 2.47 -13.80
N PRO A 70 0.70 2.65 -14.85
CA PRO A 70 1.21 2.71 -16.22
C PRO A 70 2.12 3.92 -16.47
N ALA A 71 1.73 5.09 -15.96
CA ALA A 71 2.47 6.33 -16.14
C ALA A 71 3.76 6.34 -15.31
N HIS A 72 3.69 5.88 -14.06
CA HIS A 72 4.81 5.92 -13.13
C HIS A 72 5.86 4.85 -13.45
N LEU A 73 5.43 3.63 -13.82
CA LEU A 73 6.32 2.56 -14.25
C LEU A 73 7.05 2.91 -15.55
N LYS A 74 6.33 3.43 -16.55
CA LYS A 74 6.95 3.87 -17.82
C LYS A 74 7.99 4.97 -17.59
N ALA A 75 7.69 5.93 -16.71
CA ALA A 75 8.63 6.98 -16.34
C ALA A 75 9.87 6.43 -15.62
N GLY A 76 9.68 5.51 -14.66
CA GLY A 76 10.75 4.84 -13.93
C GLY A 76 11.67 4.00 -14.82
N LEU A 77 11.10 3.24 -15.76
CA LEU A 77 11.88 2.43 -16.70
C LEU A 77 12.71 3.29 -17.66
N LYS A 78 12.16 4.42 -18.13
CA LYS A 78 12.88 5.35 -19.00
C LYS A 78 13.97 6.13 -18.27
N SER A 79 13.67 6.62 -17.07
CA SER A 79 14.62 7.45 -16.31
C SER A 79 15.66 6.62 -15.55
N LYS A 80 15.36 5.36 -15.22
CA LYS A 80 16.11 4.47 -14.30
C LYS A 80 16.28 5.02 -12.86
N ARG A 81 16.04 6.31 -12.64
CA ARG A 81 16.01 6.98 -11.33
C ARG A 81 14.93 6.34 -10.46
N LYS A 82 15.31 5.90 -9.26
CA LYS A 82 14.42 5.28 -8.26
C LYS A 82 13.64 4.05 -8.75
N LEU A 83 14.08 3.40 -9.83
CA LEU A 83 13.40 2.23 -10.38
C LEU A 83 13.29 1.10 -9.34
N TRP A 84 14.37 0.80 -8.62
CA TRP A 84 14.40 -0.23 -7.58
C TRP A 84 13.43 0.07 -6.43
N SER A 85 13.37 1.32 -5.99
CA SER A 85 12.43 1.74 -4.94
C SER A 85 10.97 1.68 -5.43
N GLY A 86 10.70 1.99 -6.70
CA GLY A 86 9.36 1.81 -7.28
C GLY A 86 8.97 0.34 -7.44
N LEU A 87 9.89 -0.51 -7.90
CA LEU A 87 9.66 -1.94 -8.07
C LEU A 87 9.47 -2.64 -6.72
N SER A 88 10.20 -2.25 -5.67
CA SER A 88 9.98 -2.81 -4.33
C SER A 88 8.59 -2.46 -3.81
N GLN A 89 8.12 -1.23 -4.03
CA GLN A 89 6.76 -0.82 -3.66
C GLN A 89 5.69 -1.62 -4.40
N LEU A 90 5.89 -1.84 -5.71
CA LEU A 90 5.00 -2.68 -6.50
C LEU A 90 4.98 -4.13 -5.98
N ALA A 91 6.16 -4.71 -5.69
CA ALA A 91 6.26 -6.06 -5.15
C ALA A 91 5.52 -6.20 -3.82
N PHE A 92 5.74 -5.29 -2.87
CA PHE A 92 5.03 -5.31 -1.59
C PHE A 92 3.52 -5.19 -1.76
N LEU A 93 3.04 -4.26 -2.59
CA LEU A 93 1.61 -4.09 -2.83
C LEU A 93 1.00 -5.33 -3.48
N THR A 94 1.69 -5.96 -4.43
CA THR A 94 1.25 -7.24 -5.01
C THR A 94 1.16 -8.32 -3.94
N THR A 95 2.18 -8.48 -3.09
CA THR A 95 2.15 -9.44 -1.99
C THR A 95 1.02 -9.16 -1.01
N LEU A 96 0.74 -7.90 -0.67
CA LEU A 96 -0.36 -7.50 0.20
C LEU A 96 -1.73 -7.80 -0.41
N LEU A 97 -1.91 -7.54 -1.70
CA LEU A 97 -3.15 -7.86 -2.41
C LEU A 97 -3.40 -9.36 -2.46
N VAL A 98 -2.37 -10.14 -2.80
CA VAL A 98 -2.46 -11.60 -2.86
C VAL A 98 -2.73 -12.19 -1.47
N SER A 99 -1.96 -11.79 -0.46
CA SER A 99 -2.18 -12.27 0.91
C SER A 99 -3.53 -11.82 1.48
N GLY A 100 -3.98 -10.59 1.21
CA GLY A 100 -5.32 -10.13 1.61
C GLY A 100 -6.44 -10.94 0.94
N ALA A 101 -6.29 -11.28 -0.34
CA ALA A 101 -7.22 -12.16 -1.04
C ALA A 101 -7.20 -13.58 -0.46
N LEU A 102 -6.02 -14.13 -0.14
CA LEU A 102 -5.89 -15.44 0.49
C LEU A 102 -6.44 -15.47 1.92
N LEU A 103 -6.38 -14.37 2.67
CA LEU A 103 -7.03 -14.30 3.99
C LEU A 103 -8.56 -14.34 3.92
N TYR A 104 -9.13 -13.90 2.79
CA TYR A 104 -10.58 -13.86 2.60
C TYR A 104 -11.12 -15.10 1.86
N TYR A 105 -10.37 -15.60 0.85
CA TYR A 105 -10.81 -16.66 -0.06
C TYR A 105 -9.93 -17.92 -0.02
N GLY A 106 -8.79 -17.86 0.67
CA GLY A 106 -7.85 -18.98 0.75
C GLY A 106 -8.29 -20.06 1.73
N PRO A 107 -7.69 -21.25 1.64
CA PRO A 107 -8.00 -22.38 2.50
C PRO A 107 -7.40 -22.17 3.91
N GLU A 108 -7.99 -22.81 4.92
CA GLU A 108 -7.65 -22.57 6.34
C GLU A 108 -6.21 -23.00 6.67
N GLU A 109 -5.71 -24.04 6.00
CA GLU A 109 -4.39 -24.65 6.25
C GLU A 109 -3.22 -23.70 5.98
N ILE A 110 -3.42 -22.68 5.15
CA ILE A 110 -2.39 -21.67 4.86
C ILE A 110 -2.62 -20.36 5.59
N ARG A 111 -3.68 -20.24 6.39
CA ARG A 111 -4.12 -18.96 6.96
C ARG A 111 -3.06 -18.34 7.87
N ASP A 112 -2.43 -19.12 8.73
CA ASP A 112 -1.42 -18.66 9.70
C ASP A 112 -0.13 -18.10 9.06
N PRO A 113 0.50 -18.78 8.08
CA PRO A 113 1.63 -18.18 7.37
C PRO A 113 1.20 -16.97 6.51
N VAL A 114 -0.02 -16.97 5.96
CA VAL A 114 -0.53 -15.84 5.17
C VAL A 114 -0.77 -14.60 6.04
N ILE A 115 -1.37 -14.73 7.22
CA ILE A 115 -1.62 -13.60 8.12
C ILE A 115 -0.30 -13.00 8.60
N THR A 116 0.66 -13.85 8.98
CA THR A 116 2.01 -13.42 9.39
C THR A 116 2.70 -12.67 8.25
N THR A 117 2.63 -13.19 7.02
CA THR A 117 3.19 -12.54 5.84
C THR A 117 2.54 -11.18 5.59
N HIS A 118 1.21 -11.11 5.66
CA HIS A 118 0.47 -9.87 5.45
C HIS A 118 0.90 -8.78 6.45
N TRP A 119 1.04 -9.14 7.73
CA TRP A 119 1.50 -8.23 8.76
C TRP A 119 2.92 -7.71 8.51
N MET A 120 3.88 -8.62 8.31
CA MET A 120 5.29 -8.26 8.13
C MET A 120 5.50 -7.40 6.89
N ILE A 121 4.87 -7.78 5.78
CA ILE A 121 4.95 -7.01 4.53
C ILE A 121 4.21 -5.68 4.65
N GLY A 122 3.10 -5.61 5.39
CA GLY A 122 2.34 -4.39 5.62
C GLY A 122 3.19 -3.33 6.33
N VAL A 123 3.82 -3.70 7.44
CA VAL A 123 4.71 -2.81 8.21
C VAL A 123 5.92 -2.37 7.37
N ALA A 124 6.54 -3.30 6.64
CA ALA A 124 7.67 -3.00 5.77
C ALA A 124 7.26 -2.03 4.64
N PHE A 125 6.13 -2.29 3.98
CA PHE A 125 5.56 -1.42 2.95
C PHE A 125 5.34 -0.01 3.47
N SER A 126 4.62 0.16 4.58
CA SER A 126 4.27 1.47 5.14
C SER A 126 5.53 2.30 5.43
N THR A 127 6.55 1.67 6.03
CA THR A 127 7.83 2.33 6.32
C THR A 127 8.55 2.76 5.04
N ILE A 128 8.68 1.85 4.07
CA ILE A 128 9.41 2.14 2.83
C ILE A 128 8.62 3.11 1.94
N PHE A 129 7.29 3.10 1.98
CA PHE A 129 6.42 4.03 1.26
C PHE A 129 6.62 5.47 1.74
N LEU A 130 6.66 5.68 3.07
CA LEU A 130 6.97 6.98 3.66
C LEU A 130 8.35 7.46 3.21
N LEU A 131 9.36 6.59 3.25
CA LEU A 131 10.70 6.90 2.77
C LEU A 131 10.71 7.23 1.27
N HIS A 132 9.97 6.46 0.46
CA HIS A 132 9.85 6.68 -0.99
C HIS A 132 9.28 8.07 -1.30
N GLY A 133 8.22 8.46 -0.58
CA GLY A 133 7.54 9.75 -0.73
C GLY A 133 8.35 10.94 -0.23
N ILE A 134 8.98 10.83 0.96
CA ILE A 134 9.77 11.90 1.59
C ILE A 134 11.10 12.10 0.86
N TYR A 135 11.85 11.03 0.57
CA TYR A 135 13.16 11.12 -0.07
C TYR A 135 13.07 11.37 -1.58
N THR A 136 11.99 11.97 -2.08
CA THR A 136 11.96 12.59 -3.40
C THR A 136 12.88 13.80 -3.43
N LYS A 137 14.21 13.56 -3.45
CA LYS A 137 15.17 14.59 -3.86
C LYS A 137 14.74 15.10 -5.24
N LYS A 138 14.40 16.40 -5.29
CA LYS A 138 14.15 17.16 -6.53
C LYS A 138 15.33 17.00 -7.48
#